data_AF-A0A7Y3DVC0-F1
#
_entry.id   AF-A0A7Y3DVC0-F1
#
_cell.length_a   1.000
_cell.length_b   1.000
_cell.length_c   1.000
_cell.angle_alpha   90.00
_cell.angle_beta   90.00
_cell.angle_gamma   90.00
#
_symmetry.space_group_name_H-M   'P 1'
#
loop_
_entity.id
_entity.type
_entity.pdbx_description
1 polymer ?
#
loop_
_entity_poly.entity_id
_entity_poly.type
_entity_poly.pdbx_seq_one_letter_code
_entity_poly.pdbx_strand_id
1 'polypeptide(L)' 'MDKTYYNPKDLKKFGSITEWNEELGSKFFDYYNSVFEEGSLSAREKSLIALAVAHTIQCPYCIDAYTGDGLQR' A
#
# COMPACT_ATOMS: atom_id res chain seq x y z
N MET A 1 -0.26 -23.19 11.34
CA MET A 1 0.15 -21.81 11.62
C MET A 1 1.02 -21.36 10.47
N ASP A 2 0.60 -20.31 9.75
CA ASP A 2 1.44 -19.71 8.71
C ASP A 2 2.77 -19.28 9.34
N LYS A 3 3.90 -19.63 8.72
CA LYS A 3 5.26 -19.42 9.25
C LYS A 3 5.73 -17.97 9.12
N THR A 4 4.82 -17.01 8.98
CA THR A 4 5.11 -15.62 8.68
C THR A 4 4.73 -14.73 9.86
N TYR A 5 5.51 -13.67 10.08
CA TYR A 5 5.30 -12.71 11.17
C TYR A 5 3.98 -11.91 11.04
N TYR A 6 3.40 -11.91 9.85
CA TYR A 6 2.10 -11.31 9.53
C TYR A 6 1.30 -12.27 8.65
N ASN A 7 0.01 -12.03 8.46
CA ASN A 7 -0.84 -12.83 7.57
C ASN A 7 -1.03 -12.10 6.23
N PRO A 8 -0.36 -12.53 5.14
CA PRO A 8 -0.43 -11.84 3.85
C PRO A 8 -1.84 -11.76 3.26
N LYS A 9 -2.74 -12.68 3.66
CA LYS A 9 -4.14 -12.67 3.19
C LYS A 9 -4.90 -11.43 3.67
N ASP A 10 -4.49 -10.80 4.76
CA ASP A 10 -5.15 -9.61 5.29
C ASP A 10 -4.87 -8.37 4.45
N LEU A 11 -3.77 -8.33 3.69
CA LEU A 11 -3.49 -7.23 2.75
C LEU A 11 -4.60 -7.11 1.70
N LYS A 12 -5.14 -8.24 1.24
CA LYS A 12 -6.27 -8.27 0.30
C LYS A 12 -7.57 -7.68 0.87
N LYS A 13 -7.67 -7.59 2.20
CA LYS A 13 -8.82 -7.01 2.91
C LYS A 13 -8.62 -5.53 3.22
N PHE A 14 -7.50 -4.92 2.82
CA PHE A 14 -7.22 -3.51 3.15
C PHE A 14 -8.32 -2.57 2.65
N GLY A 15 -8.95 -2.87 1.50
CA GLY A 15 -10.09 -2.10 0.99
C GLY A 15 -11.33 -2.16 1.90
N SER A 16 -11.55 -3.25 2.64
CA SER A 16 -12.72 -3.42 3.50
C SER A 16 -12.76 -2.48 4.71
N ILE A 17 -11.71 -1.69 4.96
CA ILE A 17 -11.76 -0.65 6.00
C ILE A 17 -12.84 0.39 5.73
N THR A 18 -13.24 0.58 4.46
CA THR A 18 -14.33 1.49 4.07
C THR A 18 -15.69 1.03 4.59
N GLU A 19 -15.89 -0.26 4.87
CA GLU A 19 -17.16 -0.81 5.39
C GLU A 19 -17.49 -0.25 6.78
N TRP A 20 -16.48 0.16 7.55
CA TRP A 20 -16.64 0.76 8.87
C TRP A 20 -17.11 2.21 8.82
N ASN A 21 -16.71 2.94 7.78
CA ASN A 21 -17.12 4.30 7.52
C ASN A 21 -16.85 4.66 6.06
N GLU A 22 -17.91 4.66 5.25
CA GLU A 22 -17.82 4.89 3.80
C GLU A 22 -17.27 6.27 3.47
N GLU A 23 -17.73 7.31 4.17
CA GLU A 23 -17.32 8.69 3.90
C GLU A 23 -15.82 8.91 4.13
N LEU A 24 -15.32 8.46 5.29
CA LEU A 24 -13.90 8.59 5.62
C LEU A 24 -13.04 7.65 4.78
N GLY A 25 -13.54 6.45 4.50
CA GLY A 25 -12.89 5.48 3.63
C GLY A 25 -12.67 6.02 2.23
N SER A 26 -13.72 6.57 1.60
CA SER A 26 -13.63 7.17 0.26
C SER A 26 -12.58 8.29 0.22
N LYS A 27 -12.66 9.24 1.17
CA LYS A 27 -11.70 10.36 1.26
C LYS A 27 -10.25 9.87 1.41
N PHE A 28 -10.04 8.83 2.21
CA PHE A 28 -8.71 8.23 2.37
C PHE A 28 -8.21 7.62 1.06
N PHE A 29 -9.02 6.81 0.37
CA PHE A 29 -8.60 6.15 -0.86
C PHE A 29 -8.44 7.12 -2.04
N ASP A 30 -9.25 8.19 -2.10
CA ASP A 30 -9.07 9.26 -3.10
C ASP A 30 -7.71 9.95 -2.93
N TYR A 31 -7.37 10.32 -1.69
CA TYR A 31 -6.04 10.83 -1.36
C TYR A 31 -4.95 9.80 -1.67
N TYR A 32 -5.10 8.57 -1.18
CA TYR A 32 -4.08 7.52 -1.32
C TYR A 32 -3.77 7.21 -2.79
N ASN A 33 -4.80 7.09 -3.64
CA ASN A 33 -4.62 6.81 -5.06
C ASN A 33 -4.02 7.99 -5.82
N SER A 34 -4.45 9.23 -5.52
CA SER A 34 -3.91 10.43 -6.17
C SER A 34 -2.42 10.65 -5.91
N VAL A 35 -1.90 10.23 -4.75
CA VAL A 35 -0.45 10.28 -4.46
C VAL A 35 0.37 9.51 -5.50
N PHE A 36 -0.14 8.42 -6.08
CA PHE A 36 0.58 7.57 -7.03
C PHE A 36 0.41 7.98 -8.50
N GLU A 37 -0.39 8.99 -8.81
CA GLU A 37 -0.52 9.52 -10.17
C GLU A 37 0.82 10.11 -10.66
N GLU A 38 1.10 10.06 -11.96
CA GLU A 38 2.36 10.58 -12.50
C GLU A 38 2.46 12.11 -12.36
N GLY A 39 3.69 12.59 -12.18
CA GLY A 39 4.00 14.01 -12.12
C GLY A 39 5.49 14.22 -12.36
N SER A 40 6.18 14.92 -11.45
CA SER A 40 7.65 15.01 -11.50
C SER A 40 8.35 13.67 -11.27
N LEU A 41 7.65 12.70 -10.68
CA LEU A 41 8.09 11.32 -10.51
C LEU A 41 7.08 10.40 -11.21
N SER A 42 7.58 9.35 -11.85
CA SER A 42 6.78 8.24 -12.36
C SER A 42 6.10 7.50 -11.23
N ALA A 43 5.03 6.76 -11.55
CA ALA A 43 4.34 5.94 -10.56
C ALA A 43 5.28 4.89 -9.95
N ARG A 44 6.17 4.30 -10.75
CA ARG A 44 7.16 3.31 -10.29
C ARG A 44 8.18 3.91 -9.31
N GLU A 45 8.67 5.11 -9.56
CA GLU A 45 9.58 5.81 -8.62
C GLU A 45 8.92 6.04 -7.26
N LYS A 46 7.64 6.42 -7.26
CA LYS A 46 6.85 6.57 -6.03
C LYS A 46 6.70 5.24 -5.28
N SER A 47 6.46 4.13 -5.98
CA SER A 47 6.41 2.79 -5.38
C SER A 47 7.75 2.37 -4.77
N LEU A 48 8.87 2.67 -5.42
CA LEU A 48 10.20 2.39 -4.88
C LEU A 48 10.51 3.23 -3.63
N ILE A 49 10.10 4.49 -3.59
CA ILE A 49 10.20 5.34 -2.40
C ILE A 49 9.32 4.77 -1.27
N ALA A 50 8.08 4.36 -1.57
CA ALA A 50 7.19 3.74 -0.60
C ALA A 50 7.76 2.42 -0.05
N LEU A 51 8.39 1.61 -0.89
CA LEU A 51 9.11 0.39 -0.47
C LEU A 51 10.28 0.72 0.45
N ALA A 52 11.07 1.75 0.14
CA ALA A 52 12.15 2.19 1.02
C ALA A 52 11.62 2.60 2.40
N VAL A 53 10.54 3.40 2.45
CA VAL A 53 9.88 3.79 3.71
C VAL A 53 9.32 2.56 4.45
N ALA A 54 8.73 1.60 3.74
CA ALA A 54 8.21 0.37 4.34
C ALA A 54 9.31 -0.43 5.06
N HIS A 55 10.53 -0.47 4.50
CA HIS A 55 11.69 -1.07 5.15
C HIS A 55 12.18 -0.28 6.36
N THR A 56 12.18 1.06 6.32
CA THR A 56 12.65 1.87 7.47
C THR A 56 11.73 1.75 8.68
N ILE A 57 10.41 1.68 8.46
CA ILE A 57 9.43 1.49 9.54
C ILE A 57 9.15 0.01 9.87
N GLN A 58 9.77 -0.92 9.11
CA GLN A 58 9.61 -2.37 9.27
C GLN A 58 8.16 -2.84 9.16
N CYS A 59 7.37 -2.25 8.26
CA CYS A 59 5.97 -2.64 8.03
C CYS A 59 5.91 -3.82 7.04
N PRO A 60 5.65 -5.07 7.50
CA PRO A 60 5.72 -6.23 6.61
C PRO A 60 4.63 -6.23 5.53
N TYR A 61 3.43 -5.73 5.84
CA TYR A 61 2.36 -5.55 4.86
C TYR A 61 2.73 -4.55 3.77
N CYS A 62 3.38 -3.45 4.15
CA CYS A 62 3.80 -2.39 3.23
C CYS A 62 4.95 -2.87 2.34
N ILE A 63 5.89 -3.65 2.90
CA ILE A 63 6.98 -4.27 2.13
C ILE A 63 6.41 -5.17 1.04
N ASP A 64 5.45 -6.05 1.38
CA ASP A 64 4.80 -6.94 0.41
C ASP A 64 4.05 -6.15 -0.67
N ALA A 65 3.22 -5.19 -0.25
CA ALA A 65 2.43 -4.34 -1.14
C ALA A 65 3.31 -3.59 -2.17
N TYR A 66 4.33 -2.88 -1.70
CA TYR A 66 5.15 -2.03 -2.57
C TYR A 66 6.24 -2.79 -3.33
N THR A 67 6.61 -4.00 -2.87
CA THR A 67 7.42 -4.92 -3.70
C THR A 67 6.64 -5.34 -4.93
N GLY A 68 5.39 -5.79 -4.76
CA GLY A 68 4.54 -6.21 -5.87
C GLY A 68 4.22 -5.06 -6.83
N ASP A 69 3.78 -3.93 -6.28
CA ASP A 69 3.40 -2.75 -7.08
C ASP A 69 4.59 -2.18 -7.87
N GLY A 70 5.79 -2.08 -7.27
CA GLY A 70 7.00 -1.61 -7.95
C GLY A 70 7.56 -2.56 -9.03
N LEU A 71 7.18 -3.84 -9.01
CA LEU A 71 7.51 -4.81 -10.06
C LEU A 71 6.51 -4.78 -11.24
N GLN A 72 5.28 -4.31 -11.00
CA GLN A 72 4.19 -4.29 -11.98
C GLN A 72 4.08 -2.96 -12.75
N ARG A 73 4.58 -1.86 -12.18
CA ARG A 73 4.67 -0.54 -12.82
C ARG A 73 5.98 -0.35 -13.57
#